data_AF-A0A5A7N3T2-F1
#
_entry.id   AF-A0A5A7N3T2-F1
#
_cell.length_a   1.000
_cell.length_b   1.000
_cell.length_c   1.000
_cell.angle_alpha   90.00
_cell.angle_beta   90.00
_cell.angle_gamma   90.00
#
_symmetry.space_group_name_H-M   'P 1'
#
loop_
_entity.id
_entity.type
_entity.pdbx_description
1 polymer ?
#
loop_
_entity_poly.entity_id
_entity_poly.type
_entity_poly.pdbx_seq_one_letter_code
_entity_poly.pdbx_strand_id
1 'polypeptide(L)'
;MADTLFKDLERRMKGAIDSLKHEFSGLRTGRANTAMLDPVTVDVYGAMMPINQVATVSTPEARMLSVQVWDRSNVSAVEKAIRNSGLGLNPMTEGATLRIPVPELSEERRREMSKVAAKYAEQSRIAVRNVRRDGMDDVKKLEKDGEIGQDEAKKWSDRIQKLTDDMIAQIDQVLAHKEKEIMQV
;
A
#
# COMPACT_ATOMS: atom_id res chain seq x y z
N MET A 1 17.53 25.73 -9.17
CA MET A 1 17.67 25.68 -7.70
C MET A 1 16.30 25.59 -7.02
N ALA A 2 15.36 26.49 -7.30
CA ALA A 2 13.99 26.39 -6.77
C ALA A 2 13.28 25.08 -7.16
N ASP A 3 13.21 24.75 -8.44
CA ASP A 3 12.50 23.55 -8.92
C ASP A 3 13.12 22.22 -8.45
N THR A 4 14.43 22.21 -8.18
CA THR A 4 15.11 21.02 -7.65
C THR A 4 14.73 20.77 -6.19
N LEU A 5 14.58 21.83 -5.39
CA LEU A 5 14.11 21.73 -3.99
C LEU A 5 12.67 21.23 -3.94
N PHE A 6 11.76 21.82 -4.73
CA PHE A 6 10.36 21.40 -4.75
C PHE A 6 10.18 19.96 -5.23
N LYS A 7 10.91 19.56 -6.29
CA LYS A 7 10.88 18.17 -6.78
C LYS A 7 11.40 17.18 -5.74
N ASP A 8 12.42 17.54 -4.96
CA ASP A 8 12.93 16.68 -3.90
C ASP A 8 11.93 16.52 -2.75
N LEU A 9 11.35 17.64 -2.28
CA LEU A 9 10.31 17.61 -1.25
C LEU A 9 9.09 16.80 -1.70
N GLU A 10 8.62 17.01 -2.93
CA GLU A 10 7.52 16.26 -3.52
C GLU A 10 7.83 14.76 -3.59
N ARG A 11 9.05 14.39 -4.02
CA ARG A 11 9.50 12.99 -4.07
C ARG A 11 9.51 12.35 -2.69
N ARG A 12 10.05 13.05 -1.68
CA ARG A 12 10.10 12.56 -0.29
C ARG A 12 8.70 12.41 0.30
N MET A 13 7.80 13.34 0.05
CA MET A 13 6.40 13.27 0.52
C MET A 13 5.61 12.16 -0.18
N LYS A 14 5.78 11.99 -1.51
CA LYS A 14 5.19 10.86 -2.24
C LYS A 14 5.70 9.52 -1.72
N GLY A 15 6.99 9.42 -1.38
CA GLY A 15 7.54 8.23 -0.75
C GLY A 15 6.84 7.84 0.56
N ALA A 16 6.38 8.81 1.36
CA ALA A 16 5.58 8.53 2.55
C ALA A 16 4.20 7.94 2.20
N ILE A 17 3.56 8.43 1.14
CA ILE A 17 2.28 7.91 0.65
C ILE A 17 2.44 6.50 0.07
N ASP A 18 3.52 6.25 -0.67
CA ASP A 18 3.77 4.93 -1.26
C ASP A 18 4.05 3.89 -0.18
N SER A 19 4.80 4.25 0.86
CA SER A 19 4.95 3.41 2.06
C SER A 19 3.60 3.14 2.73
N LEU A 20 2.74 4.16 2.89
CA LEU A 20 1.39 3.96 3.45
C LEU A 20 0.57 2.96 2.63
N LYS A 21 0.59 3.09 1.30
CA LYS A 21 -0.11 2.16 0.39
C LYS A 21 0.44 0.75 0.51
N HIS A 22 1.75 0.60 0.67
CA HIS A 22 2.37 -0.71 0.88
C HIS A 22 1.93 -1.34 2.20
N GLU A 23 1.96 -0.59 3.31
CA GLU A 23 1.45 -1.06 4.61
C GLU A 23 -0.05 -1.45 4.53
N PHE A 24 -0.85 -0.66 3.81
CA PHE A 24 -2.27 -0.95 3.58
C PHE A 24 -2.51 -2.18 2.69
N SER A 25 -1.58 -2.52 1.80
CA SER A 25 -1.66 -3.74 0.99
C SER A 25 -1.47 -5.01 1.83
N GLY A 26 -0.60 -4.94 2.86
CA GLY A 26 -0.41 -6.03 3.83
C GLY A 26 -1.57 -6.17 4.83
N LEU A 27 -2.40 -5.13 4.96
CA LEU A 27 -3.50 -5.09 5.90
C LEU A 27 -4.70 -5.91 5.37
N ARG A 28 -4.88 -7.12 5.93
CA ARG A 28 -5.98 -8.03 5.54
C ARG A 28 -7.32 -7.47 6.02
N THR A 29 -8.07 -6.85 5.12
CA THR A 29 -9.39 -6.23 5.40
C THR A 29 -10.57 -7.18 5.26
N GLY A 30 -10.33 -8.47 4.98
CA GLY A 30 -11.38 -9.47 4.75
C GLY A 30 -11.98 -9.40 3.34
N ARG A 31 -11.51 -8.47 2.50
CA ARG A 31 -11.75 -8.48 1.06
C ARG A 31 -10.61 -9.22 0.34
N ALA A 32 -10.99 -9.97 -0.68
CA ALA A 32 -10.06 -10.59 -1.61
C ALA A 32 -9.22 -9.52 -2.31
N ASN A 33 -7.89 -9.59 -2.15
CA ASN A 33 -6.93 -8.82 -2.93
C ASN A 33 -5.87 -9.76 -3.49
N THR A 34 -5.50 -9.56 -4.75
CA THR A 34 -4.42 -10.29 -5.43
C THR A 34 -3.11 -10.27 -4.64
N ALA A 35 -2.77 -9.15 -4.00
CA ALA A 35 -1.57 -8.98 -3.18
C ALA A 35 -1.49 -9.94 -1.98
N MET A 36 -2.61 -10.56 -1.57
CA MET A 36 -2.59 -11.57 -0.50
C MET A 36 -1.79 -12.81 -0.87
N LEU A 37 -1.64 -13.10 -2.17
CA LEU A 37 -0.93 -14.27 -2.67
C LEU A 37 0.51 -13.98 -3.10
N ASP A 38 0.97 -12.72 -3.07
CA ASP A 38 2.35 -12.33 -3.40
C ASP A 38 3.43 -13.09 -2.60
N PRO A 39 3.27 -13.37 -1.28
CA PRO A 39 4.29 -14.13 -0.55
C PRO A 39 4.25 -15.63 -0.82
N VAL A 40 3.28 -16.14 -1.59
CA VAL A 40 3.13 -17.58 -1.85
C VAL A 40 4.11 -18.01 -2.94
N THR A 41 5.00 -18.93 -2.57
CA THR A 41 5.91 -19.61 -3.48
C THR A 41 5.45 -21.04 -3.72
N VAL A 42 5.56 -21.48 -4.97
CA VAL A 42 5.12 -22.79 -5.45
C VAL A 42 6.35 -23.55 -5.93
N ASP A 43 6.50 -24.79 -5.51
CA ASP A 43 7.51 -25.70 -6.06
C ASP A 43 7.01 -26.23 -7.42
N VAL A 44 7.68 -25.82 -8.49
CA VAL A 44 7.40 -26.25 -9.85
C VAL A 44 8.69 -26.79 -10.45
N TYR A 45 8.65 -28.08 -10.84
CA TYR A 45 9.79 -28.79 -11.42
C TYR A 45 11.09 -28.73 -10.57
N GLY A 46 10.97 -28.69 -9.24
CA GLY A 46 12.12 -28.68 -8.32
C GLY A 46 12.70 -27.29 -8.05
N ALA A 47 12.03 -26.23 -8.50
CA ALA A 47 12.40 -24.84 -8.24
C ALA A 47 11.23 -24.09 -7.58
N MET A 48 11.54 -23.28 -6.57
CA MET A 48 10.57 -22.40 -5.91
C MET A 48 10.33 -21.15 -6.77
N MET A 49 9.13 -21.00 -7.30
CA MET A 49 8.72 -19.84 -8.08
C MET A 49 7.56 -19.11 -7.40
N PRO A 50 7.49 -17.78 -7.47
CA PRO A 50 6.34 -17.04 -6.96
C PRO A 50 5.07 -17.37 -7.77
N ILE A 51 3.92 -17.37 -7.10
CA ILE A 51 2.65 -17.81 -7.70
C ILE A 51 2.25 -16.99 -8.94
N ASN A 52 2.64 -15.72 -9.00
CA ASN A 52 2.38 -14.82 -10.12
C ASN A 52 3.09 -15.22 -11.43
N GLN A 53 4.13 -16.06 -11.37
CA GLN A 53 4.85 -16.57 -12.54
C GLN A 53 4.25 -17.88 -13.08
N VAL A 54 3.38 -18.53 -12.31
CA VAL A 54 2.80 -19.84 -12.66
C VAL A 54 1.29 -19.78 -12.84
N ALA A 55 0.67 -18.69 -12.38
CA ALA A 55 -0.77 -18.49 -12.44
C ALA A 55 -1.15 -17.00 -12.55
N THR A 56 -2.31 -16.75 -13.15
CA THR A 56 -2.96 -15.43 -13.15
C THR A 56 -3.91 -15.33 -11.96
N VAL A 57 -3.65 -14.38 -11.07
CA VAL A 57 -4.51 -14.10 -9.90
C VAL A 57 -5.48 -12.97 -10.23
N SER A 58 -6.76 -13.18 -9.91
CA SER A 58 -7.84 -12.20 -10.11
C SER A 58 -8.82 -12.22 -8.93
N THR A 59 -9.56 -11.13 -8.77
CA THR A 59 -10.60 -10.97 -7.75
C THR A 59 -11.96 -10.83 -8.44
N PRO A 60 -12.61 -11.92 -8.86
CA PRO A 60 -13.91 -11.86 -9.53
C PRO A 60 -14.99 -11.28 -8.61
N GLU A 61 -14.89 -11.53 -7.31
CA GLU A 61 -15.80 -11.02 -6.29
C GLU A 61 -15.01 -10.54 -5.07
N ALA A 62 -15.62 -9.66 -4.26
CA ALA A 62 -14.95 -9.08 -3.10
C ALA A 62 -14.53 -10.11 -2.03
N ARG A 63 -15.07 -11.34 -2.08
CA ARG A 63 -14.83 -12.41 -1.09
C ARG A 63 -14.20 -13.67 -1.69
N MET A 64 -13.83 -13.63 -2.97
CA MET A 64 -13.29 -14.78 -3.67
C MET A 64 -12.07 -14.36 -4.49
N LEU A 65 -10.94 -15.03 -4.27
CA LEU A 65 -9.81 -14.99 -5.20
C LEU A 65 -9.96 -16.12 -6.21
N SER A 66 -9.68 -15.81 -7.46
CA SER A 66 -9.57 -16.79 -8.55
C SER A 66 -8.14 -16.83 -9.03
N VAL A 67 -7.53 -18.00 -8.95
CA VAL A 67 -6.16 -18.26 -9.41
C VAL A 67 -6.23 -19.21 -10.60
N GLN A 68 -5.96 -18.68 -11.79
CA GLN A 68 -5.93 -19.46 -13.03
C GLN A 68 -4.51 -19.96 -13.28
N VAL A 69 -4.28 -21.26 -13.10
CA VAL A 69 -2.96 -21.86 -13.39
C VAL A 69 -2.82 -22.08 -14.89
N TRP A 70 -1.65 -21.73 -15.43
CA TRP A 70 -1.39 -21.87 -16.88
C TRP A 70 -1.18 -23.34 -17.28
N ASP A 71 -0.46 -24.09 -16.45
CA ASP A 71 -0.21 -25.52 -16.64
C ASP A 71 -1.03 -26.36 -15.64
N ARG A 72 -1.88 -27.24 -16.19
CA ARG A 72 -2.75 -28.11 -15.39
C ARG A 72 -1.97 -29.08 -14.50
N SER A 73 -0.76 -29.47 -14.89
CA SER A 73 0.08 -30.37 -14.10
C SER A 73 0.50 -29.75 -12.76
N ASN A 74 0.59 -28.41 -12.70
CA ASN A 74 1.02 -27.65 -11.52
C ASN A 74 -0.13 -27.29 -10.57
N VAL A 75 -1.38 -27.60 -10.91
CA VAL A 75 -2.56 -27.24 -10.09
C VAL A 75 -2.46 -27.78 -8.67
N SER A 76 -2.03 -29.04 -8.50
CA SER A 76 -1.87 -29.65 -7.17
C SER A 76 -0.74 -29.01 -6.36
N ALA A 77 0.34 -28.59 -7.03
CA ALA A 77 1.45 -27.91 -6.37
C ALA A 77 1.02 -26.51 -5.87
N VAL A 78 0.30 -25.76 -6.72
CA VAL A 78 -0.26 -24.44 -6.39
C VAL A 78 -1.26 -24.55 -5.23
N GLU A 79 -2.15 -25.53 -5.26
CA GLU A 79 -3.13 -25.77 -4.19
C GLU A 79 -2.44 -26.01 -2.84
N LYS A 80 -1.42 -26.88 -2.82
CA LYS A 80 -0.64 -27.17 -1.60
C LYS A 80 0.12 -25.94 -1.12
N ALA A 81 0.73 -25.17 -2.02
CA ALA A 81 1.45 -23.95 -1.67
C ALA A 81 0.53 -22.91 -1.01
N ILE A 82 -0.67 -22.69 -1.56
CA ILE A 82 -1.66 -21.76 -0.97
C ILE A 82 -2.10 -22.27 0.40
N ARG A 83 -2.40 -23.57 0.55
CA ARG A 83 -2.82 -24.16 1.83
C ARG A 83 -1.73 -24.05 2.90
N ASN A 84 -0.47 -24.26 2.52
CA ASN A 84 0.69 -24.27 3.42
C ASN A 84 1.31 -22.88 3.65
N SER A 85 0.86 -21.85 2.94
CA SER A 85 1.35 -20.46 3.04
C SER A 85 1.14 -19.80 4.42
N GLY A 86 0.45 -20.46 5.35
CA GLY A 86 0.09 -19.90 6.65
C GLY A 86 -0.96 -18.80 6.58
N LEU A 87 -1.57 -18.59 5.40
CA LEU A 87 -2.61 -17.57 5.20
C LEU A 87 -3.98 -18.00 5.74
N GLY A 88 -4.17 -19.29 6.08
CA GLY A 88 -5.45 -19.84 6.55
C GLY A 88 -6.51 -19.91 5.45
N LEU A 89 -6.08 -19.94 4.19
CA LEU A 89 -6.94 -19.98 3.01
C LEU A 89 -7.17 -21.43 2.58
N ASN A 90 -8.40 -21.76 2.21
CA ASN A 90 -8.75 -23.10 1.73
C ASN A 90 -9.13 -23.06 0.24
N PRO A 91 -8.19 -23.33 -0.69
CA PRO A 91 -8.48 -23.31 -2.12
C PRO A 91 -9.41 -24.46 -2.53
N MET A 92 -10.35 -24.18 -3.43
CA MET A 92 -11.22 -25.14 -4.10
C MET A 92 -10.82 -25.22 -5.57
N THR A 93 -10.46 -26.41 -6.05
CA THR A 93 -10.00 -26.63 -7.42
C THR A 93 -11.18 -26.89 -8.36
N GLU A 94 -11.28 -26.10 -9.43
CA GLU A 94 -12.20 -26.25 -10.55
C GLU A 94 -11.38 -26.42 -11.85
N GLY A 95 -10.88 -27.63 -12.09
CA GLY A 95 -10.05 -27.94 -13.26
C GLY A 95 -8.71 -27.19 -13.22
N ALA A 96 -8.58 -26.12 -14.00
CA ALA A 96 -7.36 -25.29 -14.07
C ALA A 96 -7.45 -24.01 -13.20
N THR A 97 -8.61 -23.75 -12.60
CA THR A 97 -8.87 -22.55 -11.78
C THR A 97 -8.99 -22.95 -10.32
N LEU A 98 -8.39 -22.19 -9.40
CA LEU A 98 -8.58 -22.36 -7.96
C LEU A 98 -9.40 -21.19 -7.43
N ARG A 99 -10.52 -21.48 -6.77
CA ARG A 99 -11.34 -20.51 -6.05
C ARG A 99 -10.99 -20.52 -4.58
N ILE A 100 -10.63 -19.37 -4.03
CA ILE A 100 -10.22 -19.23 -2.64
C ILE A 100 -11.20 -18.29 -1.94
N PRO A 101 -12.14 -18.82 -1.13
CA PRO A 101 -12.99 -17.99 -0.31
C PRO A 101 -12.18 -17.31 0.79
N VAL A 102 -12.37 -16.00 0.96
CA VAL A 102 -11.76 -15.23 2.04
C VAL A 102 -12.72 -15.22 3.24
N PRO A 103 -12.30 -15.72 4.42
CA PRO A 103 -13.16 -15.76 5.60
C PRO A 103 -13.51 -14.35 6.09
N GLU A 104 -14.73 -14.19 6.63
CA GLU A 104 -15.16 -12.93 7.21
C GLU A 104 -14.36 -12.60 8.47
N LEU A 105 -13.97 -11.33 8.60
CA LEU A 105 -13.44 -10.81 9.85
C LEU A 105 -14.59 -10.51 10.81
N SER A 106 -14.45 -10.94 12.07
CA SER A 106 -15.34 -10.53 13.17
C SER A 106 -15.32 -9.01 13.35
N GLU A 107 -16.40 -8.45 13.91
CA GLU A 107 -16.51 -7.01 14.13
C GLU A 107 -15.37 -6.46 15.02
N GLU A 108 -14.98 -7.23 16.03
CA GLU A 108 -13.85 -6.91 16.91
C GLU A 108 -12.53 -6.80 16.14
N ARG A 109 -12.23 -7.79 15.28
CA ARG A 109 -11.07 -7.75 14.38
C ARG A 109 -11.10 -6.53 13.47
N ARG A 110 -12.26 -6.19 12.89
CA ARG A 110 -12.40 -5.01 12.01
C ARG A 110 -12.09 -3.71 12.75
N ARG A 111 -12.57 -3.56 13.99
CA ARG A 111 -12.25 -2.39 14.84
C ARG A 111 -10.76 -2.29 15.14
N GLU A 112 -10.11 -3.41 15.42
CA GLU A 112 -8.64 -3.44 15.59
C GLU A 112 -7.90 -3.05 14.30
N MET A 113 -8.34 -3.58 13.15
CA MET A 113 -7.74 -3.24 11.85
C MET A 113 -7.87 -1.75 11.51
N SER A 114 -9.01 -1.13 11.83
CA SER A 114 -9.22 0.33 11.66
C SER A 114 -8.25 1.14 12.53
N LYS A 115 -8.05 0.75 13.81
CA LYS A 115 -7.07 1.41 14.69
C LYS A 115 -5.65 1.31 14.15
N VAL A 116 -5.28 0.15 13.60
CA VAL A 116 -3.96 -0.05 12.98
C VAL A 116 -3.81 0.80 11.72
N ALA A 117 -4.83 0.86 10.85
CA ALA A 117 -4.82 1.70 9.67
C ALA A 117 -4.65 3.20 10.02
N ALA A 118 -5.37 3.67 11.05
CA ALA A 118 -5.22 5.04 11.55
C ALA A 118 -3.81 5.34 12.08
N LYS A 119 -3.17 4.36 12.74
CA LYS A 119 -1.79 4.49 13.22
C LYS A 119 -0.80 4.66 12.06
N TYR A 120 -0.93 3.88 10.99
CA TYR A 120 -0.08 4.01 9.80
C TYR A 120 -0.28 5.35 9.07
N ALA A 121 -1.53 5.81 8.98
CA ALA A 121 -1.82 7.12 8.42
C ALA A 121 -1.18 8.25 9.24
N GLU A 122 -1.23 8.19 10.58
CA GLU A 122 -0.58 9.21 11.42
C GLU A 122 0.94 9.19 11.28
N GLN A 123 1.56 8.01 11.19
CA GLN A 123 3.00 7.91 10.90
C GLN A 123 3.37 8.58 9.58
N SER A 124 2.53 8.41 8.55
CA SER A 124 2.73 9.04 7.25
C SER A 124 2.55 10.56 7.31
N ARG A 125 1.56 11.06 8.07
CA ARG A 125 1.40 12.51 8.32
C ARG A 125 2.61 13.09 9.05
N ILE A 126 3.15 12.39 10.05
CA ILE A 126 4.36 12.82 10.76
C ILE A 126 5.55 12.89 9.80
N ALA A 127 5.73 11.89 8.93
CA ALA A 127 6.78 11.90 7.92
C ALA A 127 6.67 13.11 6.97
N VAL A 128 5.46 13.40 6.47
CA VAL A 128 5.20 14.59 5.63
C VAL A 128 5.49 15.89 6.38
N ARG A 129 5.07 16.02 7.65
CA ARG A 129 5.36 17.20 8.49
C ARG A 129 6.86 17.38 8.74
N ASN A 130 7.62 16.30 8.88
CA ASN A 130 9.07 16.36 9.01
C ASN A 130 9.72 16.86 7.71
N VAL A 131 9.31 16.34 6.55
CA VAL A 131 9.80 16.82 5.24
C VAL A 131 9.47 18.30 5.04
N ARG A 132 8.28 18.76 5.46
CA ARG A 132 7.94 20.19 5.43
C ARG A 132 8.88 21.02 6.30
N ARG A 133 9.21 20.54 7.51
CA ARG A 133 10.12 21.24 8.41
C ARG A 133 11.50 21.40 7.78
N ASP A 134 12.05 20.33 7.20
CA ASP A 134 13.33 20.36 6.50
C ASP A 134 13.29 21.39 5.35
N GLY A 135 12.23 21.34 4.52
CA GLY A 135 12.06 22.30 3.42
C GLY A 135 11.96 23.76 3.89
N MET A 136 11.25 24.03 5.00
CA MET A 136 11.18 25.36 5.58
C MET A 136 12.52 25.83 6.17
N ASP A 137 13.27 24.92 6.79
CA ASP A 137 14.59 25.25 7.35
C ASP A 137 15.62 25.53 6.23
N ASP A 138 15.53 24.82 5.09
CA ASP A 138 16.35 25.09 3.91
C ASP A 138 16.04 26.45 3.27
N VAL A 139 14.76 26.81 3.14
CA VAL A 139 14.36 28.15 2.65
C VAL A 139 14.91 29.25 3.56
N LYS A 140 14.85 29.09 4.89
CA LYS A 140 15.40 30.06 5.84
C LYS A 140 16.91 30.19 5.77
N LYS A 141 17.63 29.10 5.48
CA LYS A 141 19.09 29.14 5.28
C LYS A 141 19.43 29.93 4.03
N LEU A 142 18.78 29.63 2.91
CA LEU A 142 18.98 30.35 1.64
C LEU A 142 18.68 31.85 1.76
N GLU A 143 17.68 32.24 2.56
CA GLU A 143 17.38 33.65 2.85
C GLU A 143 18.51 34.32 3.64
N LYS A 144 19.06 33.64 4.65
CA LYS A 144 20.18 34.15 5.46
C LYS A 144 21.49 34.25 4.68
N ASP A 145 21.72 33.29 3.79
CA ASP A 145 22.92 33.23 2.95
C ASP A 145 22.84 34.21 1.78
N GLY A 146 21.69 34.89 1.60
CA GLY A 146 21.46 35.90 0.57
C GLY A 146 21.25 35.32 -0.83
N GLU A 147 21.03 34.00 -0.95
CA GLU A 147 20.75 33.35 -2.22
C GLU A 147 19.33 33.65 -2.74
N ILE A 148 18.40 33.96 -1.83
CA ILE A 148 17.01 34.33 -2.16
C ILE A 148 16.57 35.58 -1.39
N GLY A 149 15.72 36.40 -2.01
CA GLY A 149 15.12 37.57 -1.37
C GLY A 149 13.94 37.19 -0.45
N GLN A 150 13.56 38.10 0.45
CA GLN A 150 12.45 37.90 1.41
C GLN A 150 11.11 37.59 0.71
N ASP A 151 10.85 38.22 -0.44
CA ASP A 151 9.65 37.97 -1.24
C ASP A 151 9.64 36.56 -1.86
N GLU A 152 10.80 36.04 -2.26
CA GLU A 152 10.94 34.69 -2.79
C GLU A 152 10.83 33.64 -1.69
N ALA A 153 11.47 33.87 -0.53
CA ALA A 153 11.36 33.01 0.64
C ALA A 153 9.90 32.83 1.09
N LYS A 154 9.11 33.91 1.05
CA LYS A 154 7.67 33.87 1.33
C LYS A 154 6.90 33.03 0.31
N LYS A 155 7.11 33.27 -0.99
CA LYS A 155 6.49 32.48 -2.08
C LYS A 155 6.83 30.99 -1.97
N TRP A 156 8.08 30.66 -1.62
CA TRP A 156 8.54 29.28 -1.52
C TRP A 156 7.93 28.60 -0.30
N SER A 157 7.85 29.29 0.84
CA SER A 157 7.18 28.81 2.05
C SER A 157 5.70 28.52 1.80
N ASP A 158 4.99 29.41 1.10
CA ASP A 158 3.58 29.22 0.73
C ASP A 158 3.41 28.00 -0.20
N ARG A 159 4.34 27.80 -1.14
CA ARG A 159 4.32 26.64 -2.05
C ARG A 159 4.60 25.33 -1.31
N ILE A 160 5.55 25.30 -0.38
CA ILE A 160 5.83 24.13 0.48
C ILE A 160 4.60 23.78 1.34
N GLN A 161 3.93 24.80 1.89
CA GLN A 161 2.74 24.60 2.71
C GLN A 161 1.60 24.00 1.87
N LYS A 162 1.29 24.56 0.69
CA LYS A 162 0.29 24.00 -0.23
C LYS A 162 0.58 22.55 -0.60
N LEU A 163 1.82 22.25 -0.95
CA LEU A 163 2.23 20.89 -1.29
C LEU A 163 2.07 19.92 -0.11
N THR A 164 2.34 20.38 1.11
CA THR A 164 2.10 19.60 2.32
C THR A 164 0.61 19.32 2.54
N ASP A 165 -0.22 20.35 2.40
CA ASP A 165 -1.67 20.23 2.59
C ASP A 165 -2.29 19.27 1.57
N ASP A 166 -1.87 19.32 0.30
CA ASP A 166 -2.28 18.39 -0.75
C ASP A 166 -1.89 16.94 -0.42
N MET A 167 -0.69 16.72 0.12
CA MET A 167 -0.20 15.38 0.49
C MET A 167 -0.94 14.83 1.72
N ILE A 168 -1.25 15.68 2.71
CA ILE A 168 -2.06 15.28 3.86
C ILE A 168 -3.48 14.92 3.41
N ALA A 169 -4.08 15.71 2.52
CA ALA A 169 -5.40 15.40 1.97
C ALA A 169 -5.42 14.05 1.22
N GLN A 170 -4.35 13.73 0.48
CA GLN A 170 -4.20 12.41 -0.15
C GLN A 170 -4.09 11.28 0.88
N ILE A 171 -3.34 11.46 1.97
CA ILE A 171 -3.26 10.48 3.07
C ILE A 171 -4.65 10.24 3.67
N ASP A 172 -5.41 11.31 3.92
CA ASP A 172 -6.76 11.22 4.49
C ASP A 172 -7.73 10.52 3.54
N GLN A 173 -7.65 10.78 2.24
CA GLN A 173 -8.44 10.06 1.23
C GLN A 173 -8.11 8.57 1.19
N VAL A 174 -6.82 8.22 1.23
CA VAL A 174 -6.36 6.82 1.22
C VAL A 174 -6.79 6.10 2.50
N LEU A 175 -6.70 6.75 3.66
CA LEU A 175 -7.21 6.21 4.93
C LEU A 175 -8.74 6.02 4.88
N ALA A 176 -9.49 7.04 4.48
CA ALA A 176 -10.95 6.98 4.42
C ALA A 176 -11.43 5.90 3.46
N HIS A 177 -10.75 5.71 2.33
CA HIS A 177 -11.04 4.61 1.41
C HIS A 177 -10.80 3.26 2.10
N LYS A 178 -9.68 3.11 2.83
CA LYS A 178 -9.34 1.87 3.52
C LYS A 178 -10.27 1.56 4.69
N GLU A 179 -10.68 2.56 5.45
CA GLU A 179 -11.65 2.40 6.53
C GLU A 179 -13.02 1.99 6.00
N LYS A 180 -13.46 2.57 4.88
CA LYS A 180 -14.66 2.10 4.18
C LYS A 180 -14.50 0.65 3.75
N GLU A 181 -13.36 0.24 3.18
CA GLU A 181 -13.14 -1.17 2.83
C GLU A 181 -13.22 -2.11 4.04
N ILE A 182 -12.75 -1.68 5.21
CA ILE A 182 -12.81 -2.47 6.45
C ILE A 182 -14.24 -2.59 6.98
N MET A 183 -15.03 -1.51 6.86
CA MET A 183 -16.39 -1.45 7.44
C MET A 183 -17.49 -1.90 6.49
N GLN A 184 -17.30 -1.79 5.17
CA GLN A 184 -18.35 -2.05 4.19
C GLN A 184 -18.57 -3.56 4.01
N VAL A 185 -19.80 -3.97 4.30
CA VAL A 185 -20.39 -5.29 4.00
C VAL A 185 -21.22 -5.17 2.74
#